data_AF-Q9L3A5-F1
#
_entry.id   AF-Q9L3A5-F1
#
_cell.length_a   1.000
_cell.length_b   1.000
_cell.length_c   1.000
_cell.angle_alpha   90.00
_cell.angle_beta   90.00
_cell.angle_gamma   90.00
#
_symmetry.space_group_name_H-M   'P 1'
#
loop_
_entity.id
_entity.type
_entity.pdbx_description
1 polymer ?
#
loop_
_entity_poly.entity_id
_entity_poly.type
_entity_poly.pdbx_seq_one_letter_code
_entity_poly.pdbx_strand_id
1 'polypeptide(L)'
;MNQFAMSLMKAENRERWKADERAYIDEWPMSEAQKQAILDRDYNRCLDLGGNIYFLAKVFSTDGLSFLQAVGTMTGMTPEDYQAMMIAGGRSPQGVRSIREKR
;
A
#
# COMPACT_ATOMS: atom_id res chain seq x y z
N MET A 1 11.83 1.12 -4.62
CA MET A 1 10.39 1.29 -4.30
C MET A 1 10.12 2.52 -3.46
N ASN A 2 10.65 2.62 -2.23
CA ASN A 2 10.36 3.77 -1.34
C ASN A 2 10.73 5.13 -1.97
N GLN A 3 11.89 5.25 -2.63
CA GLN A 3 12.28 6.48 -3.33
C GLN A 3 11.40 6.81 -4.54
N PHE A 4 10.93 5.80 -5.29
CA PHE A 4 9.91 5.99 -6.32
C PHE A 4 8.65 6.60 -5.70
N ALA A 5 8.14 6.06 -4.59
CA ALA A 5 6.94 6.59 -3.96
C ALA A 5 7.13 8.04 -3.48
N MET A 6 8.33 8.44 -3.04
CA MET A 6 8.62 9.84 -2.71
C MET A 6 8.55 10.79 -3.90
N SER A 7 8.84 10.32 -5.13
CA SER A 7 8.78 11.17 -6.31
C SER A 7 7.37 11.72 -6.54
N LEU A 8 6.34 10.96 -6.15
CA LEU A 8 4.92 11.30 -6.32
C LEU A 8 4.44 12.43 -5.38
N MET A 9 5.31 12.95 -4.50
CA MET A 9 5.01 14.19 -3.76
C MET A 9 4.87 15.40 -4.69
N LYS A 10 5.56 15.41 -5.83
CA LYS A 10 5.49 16.49 -6.84
C LYS A 10 4.31 16.27 -7.78
N ALA A 11 3.58 17.33 -8.13
CA ALA A 11 2.38 17.23 -8.97
C ALA A 11 2.73 16.74 -10.37
N GLU A 12 3.77 17.31 -10.98
CA GLU A 12 4.26 16.96 -12.31
C GLU A 12 4.61 15.46 -12.43
N ASN A 13 5.16 14.88 -11.35
CA ASN A 13 5.47 13.45 -11.30
C ASN A 13 4.22 12.58 -11.22
N ARG A 14 3.17 13.03 -10.53
CA ARG A 14 1.87 12.32 -10.49
C ARG A 14 1.21 12.32 -11.85
N GLU A 15 1.26 13.44 -12.58
CA GLU A 15 0.71 13.51 -13.94
C GLU A 15 1.46 12.55 -14.88
N ARG A 16 2.80 12.53 -14.83
CA ARG A 16 3.60 11.56 -15.61
C ARG A 16 3.31 10.11 -15.23
N TRP A 17 3.22 9.83 -13.93
CA TRP A 17 2.85 8.51 -13.41
C TRP A 17 1.50 8.05 -13.96
N LYS A 18 0.46 8.89 -13.87
CA LYS A 18 -0.89 8.56 -14.33
C LYS A 18 -1.01 8.47 -15.85
N ALA A 19 -0.15 9.15 -16.60
CA ALA A 19 -0.13 9.07 -18.06
C ALA A 19 0.33 7.71 -18.56
N ASP A 20 1.36 7.13 -17.92
CA ASP A 20 1.85 5.77 -18.19
C ASP A 20 2.62 5.24 -16.97
N GLU A 21 1.93 4.44 -16.15
CA GLU A 21 2.50 3.90 -14.92
C GLU A 21 3.70 2.99 -15.21
N ARG A 22 3.61 2.17 -16.27
CA ARG A 22 4.67 1.21 -16.58
C ARG A 22 5.93 1.93 -17.05
N ALA A 23 5.79 2.88 -17.96
CA ALA A 23 6.93 3.67 -18.41
C ALA A 23 7.59 4.44 -17.26
N TYR A 24 6.78 5.08 -16.40
CA TYR A 24 7.32 5.87 -15.29
C TYR A 24 8.03 5.02 -14.24
N ILE A 25 7.52 3.83 -13.88
CA ILE A 25 8.19 2.97 -12.89
C ILE A 25 9.46 2.31 -13.44
N ASP A 26 9.55 2.11 -14.75
CA ASP A 26 10.72 1.56 -15.41
C ASP A 26 11.93 2.51 -15.39
N GLU A 27 11.72 3.81 -15.13
CA GLU A 27 12.80 4.79 -14.88
C GLU A 27 13.52 4.58 -13.53
N TRP A 28 12.97 3.76 -12.63
CA TRP A 28 13.50 3.58 -11.28
C TRP A 28 14.28 2.27 -11.12
N PRO A 29 15.40 2.27 -10.38
CA PRO A 29 16.21 1.08 -10.12
C PRO A 29 15.50 0.17 -9.10
N MET A 30 14.53 -0.61 -9.58
CA MET A 30 13.68 -1.52 -8.83
C MET A 30 13.67 -2.90 -9.49
N SER A 31 13.52 -3.97 -8.71
CA SER A 31 13.31 -5.29 -9.29
C SER A 31 11.93 -5.38 -9.96
N GLU A 32 11.79 -6.24 -10.96
CA GLU A 32 10.49 -6.44 -11.63
C GLU A 32 9.39 -6.85 -10.64
N ALA A 33 9.70 -7.67 -9.63
CA ALA A 33 8.76 -8.02 -8.57
C ALA A 33 8.28 -6.79 -7.78
N GLN A 34 9.18 -5.83 -7.49
CA GLN A 34 8.81 -4.60 -6.80
C GLN A 34 7.95 -3.69 -7.70
N LYS A 35 8.28 -3.59 -8.99
CA LYS A 35 7.50 -2.79 -9.93
C LYS A 35 6.09 -3.36 -10.08
N GLN A 36 5.98 -4.67 -10.29
CA GLN A 36 4.70 -5.36 -10.46
C GLN A 36 3.82 -5.23 -9.23
N ALA A 37 4.38 -5.37 -8.01
CA ALA A 37 3.61 -5.18 -6.78
C ALA A 37 2.97 -3.78 -6.65
N ILE A 38 3.66 -2.73 -7.14
CA ILE A 38 3.11 -1.37 -7.19
C ILE A 38 2.01 -1.26 -8.25
N LEU A 39 2.25 -1.78 -9.46
CA LEU A 39 1.27 -1.75 -10.55
C LEU A 39 -0.03 -2.47 -10.16
N ASP A 40 0.08 -3.61 -9.49
CA ASP A 40 -1.06 -4.40 -9.01
C ASP A 40 -1.73 -3.83 -7.75
N ARG A 41 -1.14 -2.77 -7.16
CA ARG A 41 -1.55 -2.19 -5.87
C ARG A 41 -1.62 -3.24 -4.74
N ASP A 42 -0.78 -4.27 -4.81
CA ASP A 42 -0.62 -5.27 -3.76
C ASP A 42 0.32 -4.73 -2.67
N TYR A 43 -0.25 -4.02 -1.71
CA TYR A 43 0.52 -3.40 -0.63
C TYR A 43 1.14 -4.42 0.33
N ASN A 44 0.53 -5.60 0.53
CA ASN A 44 1.15 -6.67 1.31
C ASN A 44 2.44 -7.15 0.62
N ARG A 45 2.38 -7.40 -0.69
CA ARG A 45 3.56 -7.77 -1.47
C ARG A 45 4.60 -6.66 -1.51
N CYS A 46 4.19 -5.39 -1.56
CA CYS A 46 5.11 -4.26 -1.45
C CYS A 46 5.87 -4.28 -0.12
N LEU A 47 5.19 -4.53 1.01
CA LEU A 47 5.82 -4.62 2.33
C LEU A 47 6.80 -5.80 2.41
N ASP A 48 6.43 -6.98 1.91
CA ASP A 48 7.32 -8.15 1.83
C ASP A 48 8.59 -7.88 1.02
N LEU A 49 8.50 -7.03 0.00
CA LEU A 49 9.62 -6.65 -0.88
C LEU A 49 10.41 -5.43 -0.39
N GLY A 50 10.24 -5.04 0.87
CA GLY A 50 10.99 -3.96 1.53
C GLY A 50 10.38 -2.56 1.40
N GLY A 51 9.13 -2.47 0.92
CA GLY A 51 8.34 -1.26 0.96
C GLY A 51 8.00 -0.86 2.39
N ASN A 52 7.88 0.44 2.63
CA ASN A 52 7.41 0.98 3.90
C ASN A 52 6.09 1.72 3.70
N ILE A 53 5.09 1.43 4.55
CA ILE A 53 3.74 1.95 4.37
C ILE A 53 3.66 3.49 4.31
N TYR A 54 4.51 4.21 5.04
CA TYR A 54 4.53 5.67 4.99
C TYR A 54 5.04 6.21 3.65
N PHE A 55 5.91 5.48 2.98
CA PHE A 55 6.36 5.79 1.63
C PHE A 55 5.26 5.45 0.62
N LEU A 56 4.73 4.22 0.71
CA LEU A 56 3.65 3.73 -0.15
C LEU A 56 2.38 4.59 -0.07
N ALA A 57 2.20 5.32 1.02
CA ALA A 57 1.12 6.30 1.14
C ALA A 57 1.04 7.31 0.02
N LYS A 58 2.18 7.66 -0.60
CA LYS A 58 2.17 8.58 -1.74
C LYS A 58 1.57 7.94 -3.00
N VAL A 59 1.65 6.62 -3.15
CA VAL A 59 1.04 5.89 -4.27
C VAL A 59 -0.48 5.91 -4.11
N PHE A 60 -1.02 5.38 -3.01
CA PHE A 60 -2.48 5.37 -2.83
C PHE A 60 -3.09 6.76 -2.68
N SER A 61 -2.36 7.74 -2.14
CA SER A 61 -2.84 9.13 -2.14
C SER A 61 -2.86 9.73 -3.55
N THR A 62 -1.94 9.32 -4.43
CA THR A 62 -1.96 9.70 -5.86
C THR A 62 -3.19 9.10 -6.56
N ASP A 63 -3.62 7.91 -6.15
CA ASP A 63 -4.86 7.26 -6.60
C ASP A 63 -6.13 7.86 -5.96
N GLY A 64 -5.98 8.82 -5.03
CA GLY A 64 -7.11 9.47 -4.34
C GLY A 64 -7.70 8.65 -3.19
N LEU A 65 -7.01 7.60 -2.74
CA LEU A 65 -7.45 6.74 -1.64
C LEU A 65 -6.98 7.28 -0.30
N SER A 66 -7.84 7.16 0.70
CA SER A 66 -7.48 7.37 2.11
C SER A 66 -6.66 6.21 2.68
N PHE A 67 -6.00 6.46 3.83
CA PHE A 67 -5.33 5.40 4.58
C PHE A 67 -6.27 4.25 4.97
N LEU A 68 -7.52 4.55 5.34
CA LEU A 68 -8.50 3.51 5.70
C LEU A 68 -8.75 2.56 4.52
N GLN A 69 -8.98 3.13 3.33
CA GLN A 69 -9.23 2.36 2.11
C GLN A 69 -8.02 1.52 1.71
N ALA A 70 -6.82 2.12 1.71
CA ALA A 70 -5.61 1.42 1.29
C ALA A 70 -5.16 0.34 2.30
N VAL A 71 -5.21 0.63 3.61
CA VAL A 71 -4.80 -0.34 4.63
C VAL A 71 -5.81 -1.46 4.80
N GLY A 72 -7.11 -1.19 4.57
CA GLY A 72 -8.15 -2.20 4.59
C GLY A 72 -7.90 -3.36 3.63
N THR A 73 -7.36 -3.09 2.42
CA THR A 73 -7.09 -4.12 1.41
C THR A 73 -6.05 -5.16 1.87
N MET A 74 -5.19 -4.80 2.83
CA MET A 74 -4.16 -5.69 3.36
C MET A 74 -4.71 -6.74 4.34
N THR A 75 -5.97 -6.65 4.73
CA THR A 75 -6.57 -7.50 5.77
C THR A 75 -7.33 -8.71 5.23
N GLY A 76 -7.63 -8.74 3.93
CA GLY A 76 -8.52 -9.72 3.31
C GLY A 76 -10.02 -9.48 3.59
N MET A 77 -10.38 -8.44 4.36
CA MET A 77 -11.76 -8.01 4.54
C MET A 77 -12.24 -7.18 3.34
N THR A 78 -13.56 -7.14 3.15
CA THR A 78 -14.16 -6.14 2.26
C THR A 78 -13.96 -4.73 2.83
N PRO A 79 -13.96 -3.67 2.00
CA PRO A 79 -13.89 -2.29 2.48
C PRO A 79 -14.97 -1.96 3.53
N GLU A 80 -16.20 -2.45 3.30
CA GLU A 80 -17.35 -2.24 4.17
C GLU A 80 -17.14 -2.93 5.53
N ASP A 81 -16.70 -4.19 5.54
CA ASP A 81 -16.45 -4.93 6.78
C ASP A 81 -15.30 -4.32 7.59
N TYR A 82 -14.24 -3.89 6.92
CA TYR A 82 -13.11 -3.23 7.57
C TYR A 82 -13.55 -1.90 8.21
N GLN A 83 -14.34 -1.09 7.50
CA GLN A 83 -14.89 0.16 8.03
C GLN A 83 -15.81 -0.10 9.22
N ALA A 84 -16.73 -1.08 9.11
CA ALA A 84 -17.62 -1.46 10.20
C ALA A 84 -16.85 -1.92 11.43
N MET A 85 -15.80 -2.72 11.25
CA MET A 85 -14.91 -3.17 12.32
C MET A 85 -14.20 -2.00 13.01
N MET A 86 -13.73 -0.99 12.26
CA MET A 86 -13.12 0.21 12.84
C MET A 86 -14.13 1.04 13.64
N ILE A 87 -15.37 1.17 13.16
CA ILE A 87 -16.46 1.86 13.89
C ILE A 87 -16.82 1.11 15.17
N ALA A 88 -16.81 -0.23 15.14
CA ALA A 88 -17.14 -1.10 16.27
C ALA A 88 -16.05 -1.20 17.36
N GLY A 89 -14.98 -0.41 17.28
CA GLY A 89 -13.90 -0.38 18.26
C GLY A 89 -12.56 -0.96 17.79
N GLY A 90 -12.47 -1.37 16.52
CA GLY A 90 -11.23 -1.83 15.90
C GLY A 90 -10.89 -3.30 16.19
N ARG A 91 -9.77 -3.76 15.64
CA ARG A 91 -9.35 -5.17 15.72
C ARG A 91 -8.95 -5.52 17.16
N SER A 92 -9.66 -6.47 17.74
CA SER A 92 -9.34 -7.03 19.05
C SER A 92 -7.88 -7.51 19.12
N PRO A 93 -7.13 -7.17 20.18
CA PRO A 93 -5.79 -7.70 20.40
C PRO A 93 -5.80 -9.11 21.01
N GLN A 94 -6.96 -9.69 21.33
CA GLN A 94 -7.05 -11.05 21.87
C GLN A 94 -6.65 -12.07 20.78
N GLY A 95 -5.72 -12.98 21.10
CA GLY A 95 -5.24 -14.02 20.18
C GLY A 95 -4.18 -13.58 19.15
N VAL A 96 -3.81 -12.29 19.12
CA VAL A 96 -2.97 -11.72 18.05
C VAL A 96 -1.76 -10.95 18.60
N ARG A 97 -1.39 -11.23 19.85
CA ARG A 97 -0.26 -10.60 20.55
C ARG A 97 1.04 -11.37 20.38
N SER A 98 0.97 -12.71 20.29
CA SER A 98 2.15 -13.57 20.29
C SER A 98 1.93 -14.80 19.42
N ILE A 99 2.84 -15.02 18.47
CA ILE A 99 2.86 -16.23 17.63
C ILE A 99 3.19 -17.47 18.48
N ARG A 100 3.95 -17.30 19.57
CA ARG A 100 4.36 -18.41 20.44
C ARG A 100 3.21 -19.01 21.24
N GLU A 101 2.11 -18.28 21.41
CA GLU A 101 0.96 -18.73 22.21
C GLU A 101 0.14 -19.84 21.52
N LYS A 102 0.38 -20.13 20.21
CA LYS A 102 -0.21 -21.24 19.42
C LYS A 102 -1.67 -21.59 19.80
N ARG A 103 -2.54 -20.59 19.86
CA ARG A 103 -3.98 -20.81 20.04
C ARG A 103 -4.67 -21.00 18.70
#